data_AF-A0A2T7G5A7-F1
#
_entry.id   AF-A0A2T7G5A7-F1
#
_cell.length_a   1.000
_cell.length_b   1.000
_cell.length_c   1.000
_cell.angle_alpha   90.00
_cell.angle_beta   90.00
_cell.angle_gamma   90.00
#
_symmetry.space_group_name_H-M   'P 1'
#
loop_
_entity.id
_entity.type
_entity.pdbx_description
1 polymer ?
#
loop_
_entity_poly.entity_id
_entity_poly.type
_entity_poly.pdbx_seq_one_letter_code
_entity_poly.pdbx_strand_id
1 'polypeptide(L)'
;MNNVFENSRPGFARFIWLAFGSALMASPAVAGGRLEEFIASHGCTFGPQSEAAAVAAGFEPGEIAEFVEMHLEDGTAQRERSWVVLGEDVCKIRLPTIQSKWSATSPEVRENAPYVDLNGEDDLSEGCFLTDGVALFTKLCGGDIDAGFDAYIDFVGAGIISGDVRFYSPSPLKTPYGIQITSGDCARAPNTAAIAKSHPFIESHFDEFVHRVAAHTQCGEQLSYLSSQIGAEIQGVDISAPESADAEQINAYLGFELGIITMAAGWYEGMSGTEKGVPRPPLCHFPG
;
A
#
# COMPACT_ATOMS: atom_id res chain seq x y z
N MET A 1 56.75 -24.48 -70.96
CA MET A 1 57.12 -23.14 -71.45
C MET A 1 57.15 -22.21 -70.26
N ASN A 2 58.28 -21.54 -70.11
CA ASN A 2 58.68 -20.68 -68.99
C ASN A 2 57.78 -19.46 -68.83
N ASN A 3 57.51 -19.02 -67.61
CA ASN A 3 58.22 -17.87 -67.04
C ASN A 3 57.85 -17.61 -65.57
N VAL A 4 58.91 -17.24 -64.85
CA VAL A 4 59.04 -16.84 -63.45
C VAL A 4 58.78 -15.34 -63.31
N PHE A 5 58.23 -14.89 -62.17
CA PHE A 5 58.54 -13.65 -61.41
C PHE A 5 57.56 -13.61 -60.20
N GLU A 6 57.93 -13.97 -58.97
CA GLU A 6 58.79 -13.33 -57.95
C GLU A 6 58.08 -12.24 -57.09
N ASN A 7 58.20 -12.43 -55.76
CA ASN A 7 58.13 -11.47 -54.64
C ASN A 7 56.81 -10.86 -54.14
N SER A 8 56.41 -11.24 -52.90
CA SER A 8 56.51 -10.39 -51.68
C SER A 8 55.47 -10.79 -50.60
N ARG A 9 55.94 -11.23 -49.42
CA ARG A 9 55.20 -11.20 -48.13
C ARG A 9 55.40 -9.79 -47.50
N PRO A 10 54.47 -9.20 -46.73
CA PRO A 10 54.26 -9.57 -45.30
C PRO A 10 52.79 -9.38 -44.81
N GLY A 11 52.33 -10.08 -43.77
CA GLY A 11 52.38 -9.56 -42.40
C GLY A 11 51.14 -10.02 -41.62
N PHE A 12 51.34 -10.89 -40.63
CA PHE A 12 50.32 -11.35 -39.69
C PHE A 12 50.05 -10.24 -38.67
N ALA A 13 48.88 -9.60 -38.72
CA ALA A 13 48.42 -8.72 -37.65
C ALA A 13 47.63 -9.54 -36.61
N ARG A 14 48.24 -9.76 -35.45
CA ARG A 14 47.53 -10.23 -34.24
C ARG A 14 46.71 -9.07 -33.67
N PHE A 15 45.39 -9.13 -33.80
CA PHE A 15 44.49 -8.26 -33.06
C PHE A 15 44.33 -8.78 -31.62
N ILE A 16 44.86 -8.03 -30.66
CA ILE A 16 44.57 -8.19 -29.23
C ILE A 16 43.32 -7.37 -28.94
N TRP A 17 42.20 -8.04 -28.67
CA TRP A 17 41.02 -7.40 -28.10
C TRP A 17 41.25 -7.21 -26.60
N LEU A 18 41.62 -5.99 -26.20
CA LEU A 18 41.49 -5.53 -24.83
C LEU A 18 40.01 -5.15 -24.61
N ALA A 19 39.25 -6.05 -23.99
CA ALA A 19 37.95 -5.71 -23.43
C ALA A 19 38.18 -4.79 -22.22
N PHE A 20 38.10 -3.48 -22.44
CA PHE A 20 37.91 -2.51 -21.36
C PHE A 20 36.49 -2.70 -20.82
N GLY A 21 36.36 -3.53 -19.78
CA GLY A 21 35.17 -3.57 -18.95
C GLY A 21 35.09 -2.27 -18.15
N SER A 22 34.39 -1.28 -18.68
CA SER A 22 33.97 -0.11 -17.90
C SER A 22 32.94 -0.57 -16.87
N ALA A 23 33.40 -0.82 -15.65
CA ALA A 23 32.53 -0.88 -14.49
C ALA A 23 31.94 0.52 -14.29
N LEU A 24 30.68 0.70 -14.72
CA LEU A 24 29.86 1.84 -14.31
C LEU A 24 29.66 1.71 -12.80
N MET A 25 30.47 2.41 -12.01
CA MET A 25 30.17 2.61 -10.60
C MET A 25 28.93 3.50 -10.55
N ALA A 26 27.80 2.96 -10.11
CA ALA A 26 26.64 3.75 -9.76
C ALA A 26 27.03 4.66 -8.58
N SER A 27 26.78 5.96 -8.72
CA SER A 27 27.07 6.92 -7.65
C SER A 27 26.19 6.64 -6.42
N PRO A 28 26.73 6.71 -5.19
CA PRO A 28 25.99 6.43 -3.95
C PRO A 28 24.73 7.31 -3.77
N ALA A 29 24.75 8.55 -4.30
CA ALA A 29 23.58 9.44 -4.28
C ALA A 29 22.38 8.91 -5.08
N VAL A 30 22.61 8.13 -6.14
CA VAL A 30 21.53 7.52 -6.95
C VAL A 30 20.96 6.27 -6.27
N ALA A 31 21.80 5.57 -5.51
CA ALA A 31 21.41 4.39 -4.74
C ALA A 31 20.50 4.80 -3.56
N GLY A 32 20.92 5.81 -2.78
CA GLY A 32 20.12 6.35 -1.67
C GLY A 32 18.72 6.82 -2.07
N GLY A 33 18.59 7.55 -3.19
CA GLY A 33 17.27 7.99 -3.67
C GLY A 33 16.34 6.86 -4.10
N ARG A 34 16.89 5.73 -4.61
CA ARG A 34 16.08 4.54 -4.94
C ARG A 34 15.61 3.79 -3.70
N LEU A 35 16.46 3.69 -2.68
CA LEU A 35 16.11 3.04 -1.42
C LEU A 35 15.06 3.86 -0.65
N GLU A 36 15.19 5.19 -0.64
CA GLU A 36 14.19 6.10 -0.06
C GLU A 36 12.83 5.97 -0.77
N GLU A 37 12.82 5.96 -2.11
CA GLU A 37 11.59 5.76 -2.87
C GLU A 37 10.94 4.39 -2.60
N PHE A 38 11.76 3.35 -2.46
CA PHE A 38 11.28 2.02 -2.09
C PHE A 38 10.65 2.04 -0.69
N ILE A 39 11.40 2.49 0.32
CA ILE A 39 10.98 2.43 1.72
C ILE A 39 9.78 3.34 2.02
N ALA A 40 9.55 4.38 1.22
CA ALA A 40 8.35 5.22 1.29
C ALA A 40 7.05 4.42 1.16
N SER A 41 7.00 3.40 0.30
CA SER A 41 5.84 2.49 0.16
C SER A 41 5.79 1.39 1.23
N HIS A 42 6.84 1.27 2.05
CA HIS A 42 6.96 0.37 3.18
C HIS A 42 6.85 1.11 4.53
N GLY A 43 6.28 2.32 4.50
CA GLY A 43 5.98 3.09 5.71
C GLY A 43 7.19 3.80 6.30
N CYS A 44 8.26 4.03 5.51
CA CYS A 44 9.46 4.70 5.99
C CYS A 44 10.10 4.01 7.21
N THR A 45 9.97 2.68 7.29
CA THR A 45 10.49 1.87 8.39
C THR A 45 11.33 0.70 7.91
N PHE A 46 12.49 0.50 8.52
CA PHE A 46 13.30 -0.71 8.37
C PHE A 46 13.06 -1.63 9.56
N GLY A 47 12.63 -2.84 9.28
CA GLY A 47 12.58 -3.95 10.23
C GLY A 47 12.56 -5.28 9.47
N PRO A 48 12.30 -6.42 10.14
CA PRO A 48 12.55 -7.73 9.55
C PRO A 48 11.88 -7.96 8.19
N GLN A 49 10.64 -7.48 8.03
CA GLN A 49 9.88 -7.65 6.79
C GLN A 49 10.30 -6.66 5.69
N SER A 50 10.48 -5.37 6.01
CA SER A 50 10.85 -4.37 5.01
C SER A 50 12.30 -4.48 4.56
N GLU A 51 13.22 -4.93 5.44
CA GLU A 51 14.58 -5.27 5.06
C GLU A 51 14.61 -6.48 4.11
N ALA A 52 13.86 -7.55 4.43
CA ALA A 52 13.74 -8.70 3.55
C ALA A 52 13.13 -8.32 2.19
N ALA A 53 12.13 -7.44 2.19
CA ALA A 53 11.52 -6.92 0.97
C ALA A 53 12.51 -6.07 0.15
N ALA A 54 13.31 -5.23 0.79
CA ALA A 54 14.36 -4.44 0.12
C ALA A 54 15.41 -5.35 -0.53
N VAL A 55 15.88 -6.37 0.19
CA VAL A 55 16.82 -7.35 -0.38
C VAL A 55 16.19 -8.10 -1.55
N ALA A 56 14.92 -8.50 -1.45
CA ALA A 56 14.19 -9.13 -2.55
C ALA A 56 14.00 -8.19 -3.76
N ALA A 57 13.93 -6.88 -3.53
CA ALA A 57 13.90 -5.84 -4.56
C ALA A 57 15.29 -5.53 -5.16
N GLY A 58 16.35 -6.19 -4.68
CA GLY A 58 17.71 -6.11 -5.22
C GLY A 58 18.59 -5.03 -4.57
N PHE A 59 18.22 -4.52 -3.40
CA PHE A 59 19.10 -3.67 -2.60
C PHE A 59 20.12 -4.54 -1.84
N GLU A 60 21.38 -4.09 -1.81
CA GLU A 60 22.43 -4.81 -1.11
C GLU A 60 22.29 -4.61 0.41
N PRO A 61 22.44 -5.66 1.25
CA PRO A 61 22.31 -5.53 2.70
C PRO A 61 23.23 -4.47 3.31
N GLY A 62 24.44 -4.30 2.76
CA GLY A 62 25.38 -3.28 3.20
C GLY A 62 24.92 -1.85 2.91
N GLU A 63 24.24 -1.63 1.78
CA GLU A 63 23.66 -0.34 1.40
C GLU A 63 22.53 0.06 2.36
N ILE A 64 21.65 -0.90 2.70
CA ILE A 64 20.57 -0.69 3.66
C ILE A 64 21.14 -0.34 5.04
N ALA A 65 22.15 -1.08 5.49
CA ALA A 65 22.79 -0.85 6.79
C ALA A 65 23.46 0.52 6.86
N GLU A 66 24.21 0.92 5.83
CA GLU A 66 24.87 2.22 5.75
C GLU A 66 23.86 3.38 5.73
N PHE A 67 22.76 3.23 4.98
CA PHE A 67 21.67 4.20 4.95
C PHE A 67 21.02 4.36 6.33
N VAL A 68 20.70 3.26 6.99
CA VAL A 68 20.11 3.25 8.33
C VAL A 68 21.06 3.85 9.37
N GLU A 69 22.34 3.48 9.35
CA GLU A 69 23.34 3.98 10.30
C GLU A 69 23.54 5.48 10.15
N MET A 70 23.68 5.98 8.92
CA MET A 70 23.79 7.40 8.61
C MET A 70 22.62 8.21 9.21
N HIS A 71 21.37 7.80 8.99
CA HIS A 71 20.22 8.54 9.51
C HIS A 71 20.05 8.44 11.03
N LEU A 72 20.48 7.33 11.64
CA LEU A 72 20.53 7.21 13.10
C LEU A 72 21.60 8.13 13.71
N GLU A 73 22.79 8.22 13.10
CA GLU A 73 23.87 9.12 13.54
C GLU A 73 23.50 10.60 13.38
N ASP A 74 22.81 10.94 12.29
CA ASP A 74 22.35 12.31 12.02
C ASP A 74 21.11 12.70 12.85
N GLY A 75 20.52 11.77 13.61
CA GLY A 75 19.34 12.01 14.43
C GLY A 75 18.06 12.23 13.61
N THR A 76 18.07 11.83 12.34
CA THR A 76 16.94 11.92 11.40
C THR A 76 16.19 10.58 11.27
N ALA A 77 16.56 9.59 12.08
CA ALA A 77 15.82 8.35 12.30
C ALA A 77 15.88 7.95 13.78
N GLN A 78 14.94 7.11 14.21
CA GLN A 78 14.87 6.59 15.57
C GLN A 78 14.80 5.06 15.60
N ARG A 79 15.49 4.45 16.57
CA ARG A 79 15.43 3.00 16.80
C ARG A 79 14.30 2.67 17.76
N GLU A 80 13.40 1.83 17.30
CA GLU A 80 12.20 1.37 17.98
C GLU A 80 12.23 -0.16 18.10
N ARG A 81 12.94 -0.66 19.12
CA ARG A 81 13.24 -2.09 19.29
C ARG A 81 13.94 -2.67 18.04
N SER A 82 13.27 -3.58 17.33
CA SER A 82 13.73 -4.22 16.09
C SER A 82 13.47 -3.37 14.84
N TRP A 83 12.90 -2.18 15.01
CA TRP A 83 12.55 -1.28 13.91
C TRP A 83 13.44 -0.03 13.93
N VAL A 84 13.66 0.55 12.77
CA VAL A 84 14.17 1.91 12.58
C VAL A 84 13.12 2.69 11.81
N VAL A 85 12.70 3.82 12.36
CA VAL A 85 11.69 4.72 11.78
C VAL A 85 12.41 5.96 11.28
N LEU A 86 12.29 6.26 10.00
CA LEU A 86 12.84 7.48 9.40
C LEU A 86 11.96 8.67 9.76
N GLY A 87 12.58 9.83 9.97
CA GLY A 87 11.87 11.09 10.16
C GLY A 87 11.14 11.54 8.90
N GLU A 88 10.09 12.34 9.10
CA GLU A 88 9.26 12.90 8.03
C GLU A 88 10.03 13.80 7.04
N ASP A 89 11.16 14.34 7.47
CA ASP A 89 12.08 15.15 6.67
C ASP A 89 12.99 14.30 5.75
N VAL A 90 13.14 13.01 6.07
CA VAL A 90 13.90 12.03 5.29
C VAL A 90 13.02 11.24 4.35
N CYS A 91 11.86 10.80 4.83
CA CYS A 91 10.99 9.91 4.07
C CYS A 91 9.53 10.28 4.28
N LYS A 92 8.83 10.50 3.17
CA LYS A 92 7.38 10.70 3.13
C LYS A 92 6.69 9.41 2.77
N ILE A 93 5.79 8.94 3.64
CA ILE A 93 5.08 7.68 3.45
C ILE A 93 4.18 7.81 2.23
N ARG A 94 4.28 6.85 1.33
CA ARG A 94 3.45 6.72 0.13
C ARG A 94 2.50 5.56 0.28
N LEU A 95 1.46 5.54 -0.54
CA LEU A 95 0.59 4.36 -0.64
C LEU A 95 1.43 3.11 -0.94
N PRO A 96 1.17 2.00 -0.24
CA PRO A 96 1.90 0.76 -0.46
C PRO A 96 1.55 0.16 -1.83
N THR A 97 2.48 -0.60 -2.41
CA THR A 97 2.16 -1.42 -3.58
C THR A 97 1.63 -2.77 -3.10
N ILE A 98 0.30 -2.91 -3.07
CA ILE A 98 -0.38 -4.16 -2.68
C ILE A 98 -0.64 -5.01 -3.92
N GLN A 99 -0.19 -6.25 -3.90
CA GLN A 99 -0.44 -7.21 -4.98
C GLN A 99 -1.62 -8.11 -4.59
N SER A 100 -2.75 -7.95 -5.29
CA SER A 100 -3.84 -8.93 -5.18
C SER A 100 -3.85 -9.88 -6.35
N LYS A 101 -4.11 -11.16 -6.07
CA LYS A 101 -4.33 -12.19 -7.10
C LYS A 101 -5.67 -11.99 -7.82
N TRP A 102 -6.62 -11.31 -7.19
CA TRP A 102 -7.95 -11.03 -7.75
C TRP A 102 -8.14 -9.52 -7.94
N SER A 103 -8.89 -9.16 -8.96
CA SER A 103 -9.38 -7.79 -9.19
C SER A 103 -10.90 -7.74 -9.11
N ALA A 104 -11.47 -6.52 -9.04
CA ALA A 104 -12.93 -6.32 -9.04
C ALA A 104 -13.61 -6.89 -10.30
N THR A 105 -12.87 -7.05 -11.39
CA THR A 105 -13.38 -7.59 -12.65
C THR A 105 -13.28 -9.11 -12.75
N SER A 106 -12.66 -9.78 -11.78
CA SER A 106 -12.52 -11.24 -11.76
C SER A 106 -13.90 -11.91 -11.77
N PRO A 107 -14.13 -12.96 -12.58
CA PRO A 107 -15.43 -13.63 -12.64
C PRO A 107 -15.95 -14.06 -11.27
N GLU A 108 -15.08 -14.64 -10.44
CA GLU A 108 -15.43 -15.13 -9.11
C GLU A 108 -15.88 -14.00 -8.17
N VAL A 109 -15.29 -12.81 -8.29
CA VAL A 109 -15.68 -11.63 -7.52
C VAL A 109 -17.02 -11.09 -8.02
N ARG A 110 -17.16 -10.95 -9.35
CA ARG A 110 -18.39 -10.44 -9.98
C ARG A 110 -19.62 -11.31 -9.69
N GLU A 111 -19.45 -12.63 -9.69
CA GLU A 111 -20.53 -13.58 -9.37
C GLU A 111 -21.00 -13.46 -7.92
N ASN A 112 -20.16 -12.96 -7.02
CA ASN A 112 -20.44 -12.82 -5.58
C ASN A 112 -20.71 -11.37 -5.14
N ALA A 113 -20.75 -10.43 -6.09
CA ALA A 113 -21.18 -9.05 -5.88
C ALA A 113 -22.25 -8.68 -6.91
N PRO A 114 -23.41 -9.37 -6.91
CA PRO A 114 -24.48 -9.05 -7.83
C PRO A 114 -24.97 -7.62 -7.60
N TYR A 115 -25.49 -6.99 -8.64
CA TYR A 115 -26.15 -5.70 -8.50
C TYR A 115 -27.41 -5.86 -7.66
N VAL A 116 -27.51 -5.09 -6.59
CA VAL A 116 -28.67 -5.04 -5.71
C VAL A 116 -29.25 -3.63 -5.77
N ASP A 117 -30.54 -3.55 -6.08
CA ASP A 117 -31.36 -2.34 -5.91
C ASP A 117 -32.25 -2.56 -4.68
N LEU A 118 -31.86 -1.91 -3.58
CA LEU A 118 -32.51 -2.09 -2.29
C LEU A 118 -33.82 -1.29 -2.13
N ASN A 119 -34.30 -0.56 -3.15
CA ASN A 119 -35.60 0.14 -3.17
C ASN A 119 -35.98 0.79 -1.81
N GLY A 120 -35.03 1.49 -1.20
CA GLY A 120 -35.19 2.20 0.08
C GLY A 120 -35.13 3.73 -0.08
N GLU A 121 -35.42 4.47 0.98
CA GLU A 121 -35.38 5.95 1.00
C GLU A 121 -33.98 6.57 0.77
N ASP A 122 -32.94 5.75 0.60
CA ASP A 122 -31.55 6.18 0.37
C ASP A 122 -30.94 5.49 -0.87
N ASP A 123 -30.76 6.27 -1.94
CA ASP A 123 -30.13 5.88 -3.22
C ASP A 123 -28.68 5.35 -3.08
N LEU A 124 -28.08 5.48 -1.90
CA LEU A 124 -26.71 5.02 -1.58
C LEU A 124 -26.63 3.52 -1.31
N SER A 125 -27.76 2.84 -1.25
CA SER A 125 -27.88 1.40 -0.97
C SER A 125 -28.01 0.54 -2.24
N GLU A 126 -27.96 1.18 -3.42
CA GLU A 126 -27.97 0.53 -4.72
C GLU A 126 -26.54 0.30 -5.23
N GLY A 127 -26.26 -0.90 -5.77
CA GLY A 127 -24.97 -1.22 -6.39
C GLY A 127 -24.53 -2.68 -6.24
N CYS A 128 -23.31 -2.97 -6.66
CA CYS A 128 -22.69 -4.29 -6.49
C CYS A 128 -21.90 -4.33 -5.18
N PHE A 129 -22.32 -5.14 -4.23
CA PHE A 129 -21.67 -5.23 -2.92
C PHE A 129 -21.16 -6.63 -2.65
N LEU A 130 -19.91 -6.71 -2.18
CA LEU A 130 -19.35 -7.91 -1.58
C LEU A 130 -19.67 -7.91 -0.08
N THR A 131 -20.70 -8.66 0.31
CA THR A 131 -21.20 -8.72 1.69
C THR A 131 -20.57 -9.84 2.53
N ASP A 132 -20.08 -10.90 1.88
CA ASP A 132 -19.38 -12.01 2.54
C ASP A 132 -18.02 -12.29 1.89
N GLY A 133 -17.20 -11.24 1.83
CA GLY A 133 -15.89 -11.29 1.19
C GLY A 133 -14.97 -12.33 1.83
N VAL A 134 -14.90 -12.38 3.16
CA VAL A 134 -14.02 -13.34 3.86
C VAL A 134 -14.39 -14.79 3.50
N ALA A 135 -15.67 -15.16 3.47
CA ALA A 135 -16.06 -16.51 3.08
C ALA A 135 -15.75 -16.81 1.61
N LEU A 136 -15.94 -15.83 0.71
CA LEU A 136 -15.56 -15.96 -0.70
C LEU A 136 -14.07 -16.27 -0.83
N PHE A 137 -13.20 -15.44 -0.26
CA PHE A 137 -11.75 -15.61 -0.42
C PHE A 137 -11.22 -16.84 0.32
N THR A 138 -11.80 -17.20 1.47
CA THR A 138 -11.55 -18.49 2.14
C THR A 138 -11.84 -19.65 1.20
N LYS A 139 -12.98 -19.65 0.50
CA LYS A 139 -13.33 -20.67 -0.48
C LYS A 139 -12.35 -20.68 -1.66
N LEU A 140 -11.96 -19.51 -2.18
CA LEU A 140 -10.99 -19.38 -3.28
C LEU A 140 -9.58 -19.85 -2.89
N CYS A 141 -9.24 -19.76 -1.60
CA CYS A 141 -8.01 -20.29 -1.01
C CYS A 141 -8.16 -21.74 -0.49
N GLY A 142 -9.15 -22.50 -0.97
CA GLY A 142 -9.27 -23.93 -0.67
C GLY A 142 -9.80 -24.25 0.73
N GLY A 143 -10.41 -23.28 1.41
CA GLY A 143 -10.94 -23.42 2.76
C GLY A 143 -9.98 -23.01 3.88
N ASP A 144 -8.78 -22.55 3.53
CA ASP A 144 -7.82 -21.97 4.48
C ASP A 144 -8.28 -20.56 4.88
N ILE A 145 -8.62 -20.40 6.16
CA ILE A 145 -9.18 -19.16 6.71
C ILE A 145 -8.12 -18.05 6.75
N ASP A 146 -6.87 -18.38 7.06
CA ASP A 146 -5.81 -17.39 7.16
C ASP A 146 -5.40 -16.92 5.76
N ALA A 147 -5.17 -17.86 4.84
CA ALA A 147 -4.88 -17.51 3.44
C ALA A 147 -6.07 -16.80 2.75
N GLY A 148 -7.30 -17.13 3.15
CA GLY A 148 -8.51 -16.46 2.68
C GLY A 148 -8.64 -15.04 3.19
N PHE A 149 -8.31 -14.81 4.46
CA PHE A 149 -8.31 -13.49 5.06
C PHE A 149 -7.24 -12.59 4.44
N ASP A 150 -6.00 -13.07 4.30
CA ASP A 150 -4.93 -12.33 3.64
C ASP A 150 -5.31 -11.95 2.21
N ALA A 151 -5.84 -12.92 1.45
CA ALA A 151 -6.33 -12.68 0.10
C ALA A 151 -7.46 -11.63 0.02
N TYR A 152 -8.38 -11.65 0.98
CA TYR A 152 -9.45 -10.66 1.08
C TYR A 152 -8.91 -9.26 1.38
N ILE A 153 -8.02 -9.15 2.37
CA ILE A 153 -7.40 -7.88 2.75
C ILE A 153 -6.55 -7.32 1.59
N ASP A 154 -5.77 -8.15 0.89
CA ASP A 154 -5.01 -7.73 -0.29
C ASP A 154 -5.92 -7.25 -1.42
N PHE A 155 -7.01 -7.97 -1.69
CA PHE A 155 -8.02 -7.58 -2.67
C PHE A 155 -8.64 -6.22 -2.33
N VAL A 156 -9.12 -6.05 -1.09
CA VAL A 156 -9.79 -4.81 -0.69
C VAL A 156 -8.78 -3.65 -0.65
N GLY A 157 -7.59 -3.85 -0.08
CA GLY A 157 -6.54 -2.83 -0.02
C GLY A 157 -6.11 -2.36 -1.42
N ALA A 158 -5.80 -3.28 -2.34
CA ALA A 158 -5.47 -2.94 -3.72
C ALA A 158 -6.66 -2.28 -4.46
N GLY A 159 -7.88 -2.75 -4.21
CA GLY A 159 -9.10 -2.19 -4.77
C GLY A 159 -9.39 -0.76 -4.30
N ILE A 160 -9.15 -0.45 -3.02
CA ILE A 160 -9.31 0.91 -2.48
C ILE A 160 -8.27 1.84 -3.10
N ILE A 161 -7.01 1.42 -3.17
CA ILE A 161 -5.93 2.21 -3.79
C ILE A 161 -6.25 2.53 -5.25
N SER A 162 -6.70 1.54 -6.02
CA SER A 162 -7.05 1.73 -7.43
C SER A 162 -8.40 2.45 -7.64
N GLY A 163 -9.25 2.53 -6.62
CA GLY A 163 -10.60 3.09 -6.72
C GLY A 163 -11.64 2.12 -7.31
N ASP A 164 -11.30 0.83 -7.42
CA ASP A 164 -12.15 -0.24 -7.95
C ASP A 164 -13.13 -0.82 -6.92
N VAL A 165 -12.83 -0.66 -5.63
CA VAL A 165 -13.76 -1.00 -4.55
C VAL A 165 -13.75 0.08 -3.47
N ARG A 166 -14.89 0.30 -2.79
CA ARG A 166 -15.00 1.28 -1.71
C ARG A 166 -15.92 0.82 -0.58
N PHE A 167 -15.62 1.28 0.63
CA PHE A 167 -16.53 1.24 1.78
C PHE A 167 -17.00 2.66 2.06
N TYR A 168 -18.07 3.07 1.36
CA TYR A 168 -18.45 4.48 1.25
C TYR A 168 -19.80 4.77 1.90
N SER A 169 -19.82 5.81 2.73
CA SER A 169 -21.04 6.50 3.13
C SER A 169 -20.69 7.96 3.46
N PRO A 170 -21.52 8.94 3.09
CA PRO A 170 -21.33 10.32 3.49
C PRO A 170 -21.67 10.54 4.97
N SER A 171 -22.38 9.60 5.62
CA SER A 171 -22.83 9.73 7.00
C SER A 171 -22.21 8.67 7.90
N PRO A 172 -21.57 9.05 9.03
CA PRO A 172 -21.04 8.09 10.01
C PRO A 172 -22.16 7.32 10.74
N LEU A 173 -23.42 7.75 10.60
CA LEU A 173 -24.60 7.08 11.16
C LEU A 173 -25.20 6.05 10.20
N LYS A 174 -24.74 6.01 8.95
CA LYS A 174 -25.20 5.06 7.92
C LYS A 174 -24.05 4.16 7.53
N THR A 175 -23.95 3.00 8.19
CA THR A 175 -22.95 1.98 7.83
C THR A 175 -23.20 1.50 6.40
N PRO A 176 -22.18 1.50 5.52
CA PRO A 176 -22.28 0.95 4.18
C PRO A 176 -22.72 -0.52 4.23
N TYR A 177 -23.47 -0.96 3.21
CA TYR A 177 -23.98 -2.33 3.13
C TYR A 177 -22.86 -3.39 3.04
N GLY A 178 -21.73 -3.02 2.44
CA GLY A 178 -20.55 -3.87 2.29
C GLY A 178 -19.47 -3.15 1.49
N ILE A 179 -18.45 -3.89 1.05
CA ILE A 179 -17.47 -3.37 0.09
C ILE A 179 -18.14 -3.27 -1.28
N GLN A 180 -18.33 -2.06 -1.78
CA GLN A 180 -18.96 -1.81 -3.08
C GLN A 180 -17.93 -1.89 -4.19
N ILE A 181 -18.26 -2.61 -5.27
CA ILE A 181 -17.49 -2.56 -6.52
C ILE A 181 -17.91 -1.33 -7.31
N THR A 182 -16.94 -0.53 -7.73
CA THR A 182 -17.14 0.79 -8.37
C THR A 182 -16.72 0.81 -9.84
N SER A 183 -16.29 -0.33 -10.37
CA SER A 183 -15.85 -0.50 -11.75
C SER A 183 -16.80 -1.35 -12.59
N GLY A 184 -16.59 -1.36 -13.92
CA GLY A 184 -17.37 -2.17 -14.85
C GLY A 184 -18.87 -1.85 -14.83
N ASP A 185 -19.70 -2.90 -14.79
CA ASP A 185 -21.17 -2.77 -14.79
C ASP A 185 -21.71 -2.08 -13.53
N CYS A 186 -20.92 -2.08 -12.45
CA CYS A 186 -21.24 -1.55 -11.12
C CYS A 186 -20.93 -0.05 -10.98
N ALA A 187 -20.21 0.53 -11.94
CA ALA A 187 -19.89 1.96 -12.00
C ALA A 187 -21.11 2.88 -12.22
N ARG A 188 -22.31 2.32 -12.35
CA ARG A 188 -23.56 3.06 -12.57
C ARG A 188 -24.36 3.33 -11.29
N ALA A 189 -23.89 2.83 -10.14
CA ALA A 189 -24.57 3.07 -8.87
C ALA A 189 -24.64 4.58 -8.55
N PRO A 190 -25.73 5.08 -7.94
CA PRO A 190 -25.96 6.52 -7.74
C PRO A 190 -24.86 7.25 -6.97
N ASN A 191 -24.18 6.57 -6.05
CA ASN A 191 -23.15 7.13 -5.17
C ASN A 191 -21.74 7.20 -5.79
N THR A 192 -21.55 6.67 -7.00
CA THR A 192 -20.23 6.58 -7.67
C THR A 192 -19.56 7.94 -7.90
N ALA A 193 -20.34 8.99 -8.17
CA ALA A 193 -19.82 10.35 -8.33
C ALA A 193 -19.23 10.91 -7.02
N ALA A 194 -19.85 10.60 -5.88
CA ALA A 194 -19.36 11.04 -4.57
C ALA A 194 -18.13 10.21 -4.13
N ILE A 195 -18.16 8.90 -4.39
CA ILE A 195 -17.01 8.01 -4.26
C ILE A 195 -15.79 8.55 -5.02
N ALA A 196 -15.97 8.90 -6.30
CA ALA A 196 -14.87 9.40 -7.14
C ALA A 196 -14.28 10.71 -6.59
N LYS A 197 -15.10 11.58 -6.00
CA LYS A 197 -14.63 12.82 -5.37
C LYS A 197 -13.85 12.60 -4.07
N SER A 198 -14.16 11.55 -3.32
CA SER A 198 -13.49 11.23 -2.06
C SER A 198 -12.19 10.43 -2.24
N HIS A 199 -11.96 9.80 -3.40
CA HIS A 199 -10.77 8.97 -3.64
C HIS A 199 -9.43 9.73 -3.55
N PRO A 200 -9.29 10.96 -4.08
CA PRO A 200 -8.03 11.70 -3.99
C PRO A 200 -7.52 11.94 -2.56
N PHE A 201 -8.41 11.95 -1.55
CA PHE A 201 -7.99 12.09 -0.15
C PHE A 201 -7.12 10.93 0.34
N ILE A 202 -7.30 9.72 -0.23
CA ILE A 202 -6.46 8.58 0.09
C ILE A 202 -5.02 8.87 -0.32
N GLU A 203 -4.79 9.29 -1.56
CA GLU A 203 -3.45 9.56 -2.07
C GLU A 203 -2.82 10.79 -1.41
N SER A 204 -3.56 11.89 -1.24
CA SER A 204 -2.99 13.14 -0.76
C SER A 204 -2.76 13.21 0.76
N HIS A 205 -3.39 12.34 1.55
CA HIS A 205 -3.32 12.39 3.02
C HIS A 205 -2.90 11.08 3.68
N PHE A 206 -2.45 10.07 2.92
CA PHE A 206 -2.01 8.80 3.52
C PHE A 206 -0.88 8.98 4.53
N ASP A 207 0.15 9.76 4.18
CA ASP A 207 1.27 10.12 5.07
C ASP A 207 0.76 10.74 6.38
N GLU A 208 -0.05 11.79 6.28
CA GLU A 208 -0.64 12.50 7.41
C GLU A 208 -1.46 11.56 8.31
N PHE A 209 -2.28 10.70 7.70
CA PHE A 209 -3.08 9.72 8.43
C PHE A 209 -2.19 8.79 9.26
N VAL A 210 -1.15 8.21 8.65
CA VAL A 210 -0.26 7.26 9.32
C VAL A 210 0.45 7.91 10.50
N HIS A 211 1.03 9.10 10.32
CA HIS A 211 1.70 9.82 11.39
C HIS A 211 0.76 10.19 12.53
N ARG A 212 -0.46 10.63 12.23
CA ARG A 212 -1.46 10.96 13.25
C ARG A 212 -1.96 9.74 14.02
N VAL A 213 -2.11 8.60 13.35
CA VAL A 213 -2.43 7.32 14.00
C VAL A 213 -1.28 6.89 14.91
N ALA A 214 -0.04 6.96 14.42
CA ALA A 214 1.17 6.61 15.15
C ALA A 214 1.31 7.40 16.45
N ALA A 215 1.08 8.72 16.40
CA ALA A 215 1.17 9.62 17.55
C ALA A 215 0.23 9.24 18.71
N HIS A 216 -0.84 8.51 18.44
CA HIS A 216 -1.85 8.12 19.43
C HIS A 216 -1.88 6.62 19.72
N THR A 217 -0.99 5.83 19.13
CA THR A 217 -1.01 4.37 19.24
C THR A 217 0.30 3.86 19.83
N GLN A 218 0.22 3.23 21.00
CA GLN A 218 1.36 2.50 21.55
C GLN A 218 1.44 1.11 20.92
N CYS A 219 2.65 0.69 20.55
CA CYS A 219 2.83 -0.64 19.96
C CYS A 219 2.46 -1.75 20.95
N GLY A 220 1.68 -2.73 20.46
CA GLY A 220 1.08 -3.80 21.27
C GLY A 220 -0.36 -3.51 21.73
N GLU A 221 -0.85 -2.28 21.54
CA GLU A 221 -2.27 -1.95 21.70
C GLU A 221 -3.03 -2.10 20.38
N GLN A 222 -4.33 -2.36 20.45
CA GLN A 222 -5.19 -2.33 19.27
C GLN A 222 -5.37 -0.88 18.79
N LEU A 223 -5.51 -0.67 17.48
CA LEU A 223 -5.92 0.63 16.98
C LEU A 223 -7.27 1.01 17.60
N SER A 224 -7.29 2.17 18.24
CA SER A 224 -8.52 2.71 18.81
C SER A 224 -9.42 3.27 17.70
N TYR A 225 -10.65 3.63 18.09
CA TYR A 225 -11.61 4.36 17.25
C TYR A 225 -11.03 5.67 16.65
N LEU A 226 -9.89 6.15 17.15
CA LEU A 226 -9.21 7.33 16.66
C LEU A 226 -8.90 7.29 15.16
N SER A 227 -8.68 6.11 14.55
CA SER A 227 -8.47 6.01 13.08
C SER A 227 -9.65 6.57 12.29
N SER A 228 -10.89 6.26 12.68
CA SER A 228 -12.10 6.83 12.06
C SER A 228 -12.20 8.33 12.26
N GLN A 229 -11.86 8.82 13.46
CA GLN A 229 -11.84 10.25 13.77
C GLN A 229 -10.80 11.00 12.93
N ILE A 230 -9.55 10.49 12.86
CA ILE A 230 -8.48 11.07 12.06
C ILE A 230 -8.89 11.13 10.57
N GLY A 231 -9.46 10.05 10.04
CA GLY A 231 -9.94 10.01 8.66
C GLY A 231 -11.03 11.04 8.36
N ALA A 232 -11.90 11.34 9.32
CA ALA A 232 -12.89 12.40 9.18
C ALA A 232 -12.24 13.80 9.24
N GLU A 233 -11.35 14.03 10.21
CA GLU A 233 -10.67 15.32 10.39
C GLU A 233 -9.81 15.70 9.18
N ILE A 234 -9.17 14.73 8.52
CA ILE A 234 -8.42 14.93 7.27
C ILE A 234 -9.32 15.48 6.14
N GLN A 235 -10.59 15.09 6.14
CA GLN A 235 -11.58 15.58 5.16
C GLN A 235 -12.25 16.89 5.61
N GLY A 236 -11.78 17.49 6.72
CA GLY A 236 -12.37 18.69 7.32
C GLY A 236 -13.70 18.44 8.03
N VAL A 237 -13.99 17.19 8.42
CA VAL A 237 -15.25 16.79 9.05
C VAL A 237 -15.07 16.69 10.55
N ASP A 238 -15.94 17.38 11.30
CA ASP A 238 -16.06 17.21 12.74
C ASP A 238 -17.18 16.21 13.05
N ILE A 239 -16.80 14.97 13.31
CA ILE A 239 -17.75 13.88 13.65
C ILE A 239 -18.57 14.15 14.92
N SER A 240 -18.18 15.14 15.74
CA SER A 240 -18.96 15.58 16.91
C SER A 240 -20.00 16.65 16.58
N ALA A 241 -19.92 17.26 15.39
CA ALA A 241 -20.83 18.28 14.91
C ALA A 241 -21.77 17.68 13.83
N PRO A 242 -23.06 17.49 14.12
CA PRO A 242 -24.02 16.84 13.19
C PRO A 242 -24.21 17.61 11.88
N GLU A 243 -23.92 18.92 11.84
CA GLU A 243 -24.01 19.75 10.63
C GLU A 243 -22.85 19.54 9.64
N SER A 244 -21.76 18.89 10.05
CA SER A 244 -20.63 18.58 9.15
C SER A 244 -20.86 17.31 8.30
N ALA A 245 -21.87 16.51 8.65
CA ALA A 245 -22.17 15.22 8.02
C ALA A 245 -22.88 15.33 6.65
N ASP A 246 -23.33 16.53 6.26
CA ASP A 246 -24.03 16.77 4.99
C ASP A 246 -23.07 17.22 3.86
N ALA A 247 -21.76 17.18 4.09
CA ALA A 247 -20.80 17.41 3.02
C ALA A 247 -20.80 16.21 2.07
N GLU A 248 -21.59 16.24 0.99
CA GLU A 248 -21.72 15.20 -0.07
C GLU A 248 -20.39 14.73 -0.71
N GLN A 249 -19.25 15.27 -0.30
CA GLN A 249 -17.92 14.99 -0.83
C GLN A 249 -17.04 14.16 0.12
N ILE A 250 -17.54 13.79 1.30
CA ILE A 250 -16.77 13.06 2.32
C ILE A 250 -17.10 11.57 2.28
N ASN A 251 -16.11 10.73 2.55
CA ASN A 251 -16.34 9.36 3.01
C ASN A 251 -16.18 9.34 4.53
N ALA A 252 -17.29 9.24 5.27
CA ALA A 252 -17.27 9.13 6.73
C ALA A 252 -16.49 7.91 7.24
N TYR A 253 -16.24 6.93 6.36
CA TYR A 253 -15.48 5.71 6.65
C TYR A 253 -14.07 5.72 6.04
N LEU A 254 -13.53 6.87 5.64
CA LEU A 254 -12.17 6.96 5.08
C LEU A 254 -11.12 6.35 6.02
N GLY A 255 -11.20 6.61 7.33
CA GLY A 255 -10.25 6.04 8.30
C GLY A 255 -10.27 4.51 8.34
N PHE A 256 -11.42 3.89 8.07
CA PHE A 256 -11.55 2.44 7.93
C PHE A 256 -10.89 1.93 6.65
N GLU A 257 -11.11 2.62 5.52
CA GLU A 257 -10.45 2.28 4.25
C GLU A 257 -8.92 2.40 4.34
N LEU A 258 -8.42 3.48 4.94
CA LEU A 258 -6.99 3.68 5.19
C LEU A 258 -6.43 2.61 6.14
N GLY A 259 -7.19 2.20 7.16
CA GLY A 259 -6.83 1.07 8.02
C GLY A 259 -6.71 -0.26 7.26
N ILE A 260 -7.61 -0.54 6.31
CA ILE A 260 -7.48 -1.74 5.47
C ILE A 260 -6.22 -1.68 4.60
N ILE A 261 -5.89 -0.51 4.04
CA ILE A 261 -4.66 -0.33 3.26
C ILE A 261 -3.43 -0.67 4.12
N THR A 262 -3.39 -0.21 5.38
CA THR A 262 -2.23 -0.46 6.25
C THR A 262 -2.18 -1.91 6.73
N MET A 263 -3.32 -2.58 6.89
CA MET A 263 -3.40 -4.03 7.11
C MET A 263 -2.81 -4.80 5.90
N ALA A 264 -3.26 -4.48 4.70
CA ALA A 264 -2.78 -5.10 3.45
C ALA A 264 -1.31 -4.77 3.14
N ALA A 265 -0.78 -3.65 3.67
CA ALA A 265 0.65 -3.33 3.62
C ALA A 265 1.50 -4.22 4.54
N GLY A 266 0.89 -5.08 5.36
CA GLY A 266 1.57 -5.90 6.35
C GLY A 266 2.10 -5.11 7.54
N TRP A 267 1.49 -3.95 7.86
CA TRP A 267 1.93 -3.11 8.99
C TRP A 267 1.33 -3.54 10.33
N TYR A 268 0.86 -4.78 10.40
CA TYR A 268 0.36 -5.45 11.58
C TYR A 268 1.13 -6.75 11.80
N GLU A 269 1.45 -7.04 13.05
CA GLU A 269 2.05 -8.31 13.47
C GLU A 269 0.98 -9.24 14.02
N GLY A 270 1.05 -10.52 13.66
CA GLY A 270 0.15 -11.57 14.18
C GLY A 270 -1.29 -11.48 13.67
N MET A 271 -1.52 -10.80 12.55
CA MET A 271 -2.81 -10.79 11.87
C MET A 271 -3.09 -12.16 11.24
N SER A 272 -4.33 -12.63 11.34
CA SER A 272 -4.82 -13.89 10.77
C SER A 272 -6.32 -13.80 10.50
N GLY A 273 -6.94 -14.86 9.98
CA GLY A 273 -8.39 -14.85 9.73
C GLY A 273 -9.26 -14.84 11.00
N THR A 274 -8.67 -15.00 12.18
CA THR A 274 -9.37 -14.88 13.48
C THR A 274 -8.78 -13.81 14.39
N GLU A 275 -7.57 -13.32 14.12
CA GLU A 275 -6.86 -12.34 14.95
C GLU A 275 -6.58 -11.07 14.14
N LYS A 276 -6.91 -9.91 14.68
CA LYS A 276 -6.65 -8.63 13.98
C LYS A 276 -5.16 -8.28 13.92
N GLY A 277 -4.32 -8.96 14.71
CA GLY A 277 -2.94 -8.57 14.94
C GLY A 277 -2.82 -7.28 15.75
N VAL A 278 -1.61 -6.77 15.87
CA VAL A 278 -1.29 -5.48 16.49
C VAL A 278 -0.50 -4.61 15.53
N PRO A 279 -0.73 -3.29 15.50
CA PRO A 279 0.07 -2.38 14.70
C PRO A 279 1.54 -2.46 15.12
N ARG A 280 2.42 -2.31 14.13
CA ARG A 280 3.86 -2.08 14.29
C ARG A 280 4.23 -0.72 13.71
N PRO A 281 5.45 -0.19 13.95
CA PRO A 281 5.90 1.00 13.25
C PRO A 281 5.73 0.84 11.72
N PRO A 282 5.26 1.90 11.01
CA PRO A 282 5.06 3.26 11.50
C PRO A 282 3.70 3.53 12.18
N LEU A 283 2.78 2.58 12.28
CA LEU A 283 1.42 2.83 12.81
C LEU A 283 1.34 3.02 14.32
N CYS A 284 2.43 2.78 15.02
CA CYS A 284 2.53 2.91 16.46
C CYS A 284 3.94 3.33 16.85
N HIS A 285 4.09 3.75 18.10
CA HIS A 285 5.39 4.02 18.71
C HIS A 285 5.58 3.20 20.00
N PHE A 286 6.82 2.90 20.35
CA PHE A 286 7.13 2.43 21.70
C PHE A 286 7.31 3.61 22.66
N PRO A 287 6.85 3.51 23.93
CA PRO A 287 7.14 4.53 24.93
C PRO A 287 8.65 4.66 25.16
N GLY A 288 9.14 5.90 25.17
CA GLY A 288 10.54 6.25 25.45
C GLY A 288 10.93 6.13 26.92
#